data_AF-A0A0D5ZCF9-F1
#
_entry.id   AF-A0A0D5ZCF9-F1
#
_cell.length_a   1.000
_cell.length_b   1.000
_cell.length_c   1.000
_cell.angle_alpha   90.00
_cell.angle_beta   90.00
_cell.angle_gamma   90.00
#
_symmetry.space_group_name_H-M   'P 1'
#
loop_
_entity.id
_entity.type
_entity.pdbx_description
1 polymer ?
#
loop_
_entity_poly.entity_id
_entity_poly.type
_entity_poly.pdbx_seq_one_letter_code
_entity_poly.pdbx_strand_id
1 'polypeptide(L)'
;MKRRHIYILISLLVITTIIIFLANPGDNTMRKYPYGKDTLEFFGDGTFQIYRGGGAGEPPILYTHQIEAPNTVIDNVLSYKIEENIVYVVGENGFIKLDSSTNTYEQKKRISDFTSKDREIFNKLMEK
;
A
#
# COMPACT_ATOMS: atom_id res chain seq x y z
N MET A 1 41.44 -15.44 30.23
CA MET A 1 40.80 -14.11 29.99
C MET A 1 40.39 -13.88 28.54
N LYS A 2 41.24 -14.13 27.52
CA LYS A 2 40.96 -13.80 26.10
C LYS A 2 39.63 -14.31 25.52
N ARG A 3 39.20 -15.55 25.83
CA ARG A 3 37.94 -16.12 25.30
C ARG A 3 36.67 -15.45 25.85
N ARG A 4 36.68 -15.03 27.13
CA ARG A 4 35.54 -14.30 27.73
C ARG A 4 35.35 -12.93 27.08
N HIS A 5 36.45 -12.24 26.76
CA HIS A 5 36.38 -10.96 26.04
C HIS A 5 35.86 -11.13 24.60
N ILE A 6 36.20 -12.23 23.93
CA ILE A 6 35.67 -12.55 22.59
C ILE A 6 34.15 -12.75 22.63
N TYR A 7 33.62 -13.51 23.59
CA TYR A 7 32.16 -13.69 23.71
C TYR A 7 31.42 -12.40 24.05
N ILE A 8 32.01 -11.54 24.89
CA ILE A 8 31.44 -10.22 25.21
C ILE A 8 31.41 -9.34 23.95
N LEU A 9 32.47 -9.33 23.15
CA LEU A 9 32.53 -8.59 21.88
C LEU A 9 31.49 -9.07 20.86
N ILE A 10 31.32 -10.38 20.72
CA ILE A 10 30.30 -10.96 19.82
C ILE A 10 28.90 -10.60 20.30
N SER A 11 28.63 -10.71 21.61
CA SER A 11 27.34 -10.34 22.18
C SER A 11 27.03 -8.85 21.96
N LEU A 12 28.01 -7.97 22.16
CA LEU A 12 27.85 -6.53 21.93
C LEU A 12 27.54 -6.23 20.46
N LEU A 13 28.21 -6.91 19.52
CA LEU A 13 27.97 -6.77 18.08
C LEU A 13 26.55 -7.21 17.68
N VAL A 14 26.06 -8.31 18.24
CA VAL A 14 24.69 -8.81 17.96
C VAL A 14 23.64 -7.86 18.54
N ILE A 15 23.88 -7.33 19.73
CA ILE A 15 22.96 -6.36 20.36
C ILE A 15 22.92 -5.07 19.55
N THR A 16 24.07 -4.57 19.08
CA THR A 16 24.08 -3.34 18.27
C THR A 16 23.43 -3.52 16.92
N THR A 17 23.57 -4.68 16.25
CA THR A 17 22.88 -4.94 14.98
C THR A 17 21.36 -5.05 15.14
N ILE A 18 20.88 -5.67 16.24
CA ILE A 18 19.45 -5.73 16.56
C ILE A 18 18.89 -4.33 16.86
N ILE A 19 19.63 -3.52 17.63
CA ILE A 19 19.23 -2.13 17.92
C ILE A 19 19.18 -1.30 16.64
N ILE A 20 20.13 -1.44 15.71
CA ILE A 20 20.10 -0.72 14.42
C ILE A 20 18.88 -1.13 13.58
N PHE A 21 18.50 -2.41 13.57
CA PHE A 21 17.28 -2.87 12.87
C PHE A 21 15.99 -2.34 13.50
N LEU A 22 15.94 -2.20 14.83
CA LEU A 22 14.78 -1.65 15.55
C LEU A 22 14.75 -0.11 15.56
N ALA A 23 15.92 0.54 15.51
CA ALA A 23 16.11 1.99 15.50
C ALA A 23 16.16 2.59 14.09
N ASN A 24 15.84 1.81 13.07
CA ASN A 24 15.38 2.31 11.78
C ASN A 24 13.84 2.32 11.80
N PRO A 25 13.17 3.26 12.50
CA PRO A 25 11.89 3.68 12.02
C PRO A 25 12.22 4.32 10.67
N GLY A 26 12.07 3.58 9.57
CA GLY A 26 12.12 4.17 8.26
C GLY A 26 11.12 5.30 8.29
N ASP A 27 11.59 6.53 8.48
CA ASP A 27 10.79 7.72 8.35
C ASP A 27 10.55 7.88 6.85
N ASN A 28 9.63 7.05 6.36
CA ASN A 28 9.29 6.87 4.95
C ASN A 28 8.35 7.99 4.49
N THR A 29 8.31 9.12 5.19
CA THR A 29 7.42 10.23 4.84
C THR A 29 7.92 11.04 3.66
N MET A 30 9.13 10.76 3.14
CA MET A 30 9.58 11.32 1.86
C MET A 30 8.90 10.58 0.71
N ARG A 31 7.67 11.02 0.40
CA ARG A 31 6.88 10.58 -0.75
C ARG A 31 7.74 10.68 -2.02
N LYS A 32 7.82 9.57 -2.76
CA LYS A 32 8.48 9.52 -4.06
C LYS A 32 7.71 10.32 -5.12
N TYR A 33 6.38 10.31 -5.02
CA TYR A 33 5.51 11.01 -5.96
C TYR A 33 4.67 12.08 -5.24
N PRO A 34 4.62 13.32 -5.77
CA PRO A 34 3.92 14.42 -5.13
C PRO A 34 2.40 14.28 -5.24
N TYR A 35 1.69 14.97 -4.34
CA TYR A 35 0.25 15.13 -4.35
C TYR A 35 -0.14 16.33 -5.23
N GLY A 36 -1.00 16.10 -6.22
CA GLY A 36 -1.56 17.15 -7.08
C GLY A 36 -2.89 17.69 -6.55
N LYS A 37 -3.37 18.79 -7.12
CA LYS A 37 -4.66 19.40 -6.76
C LYS A 37 -5.84 18.42 -6.91
N ASP A 38 -5.75 17.51 -7.87
CA ASP A 38 -6.81 16.57 -8.21
C ASP A 38 -6.70 15.24 -7.44
N THR A 39 -5.68 15.07 -6.61
CA THR A 39 -5.54 13.87 -5.79
C THR A 39 -6.54 13.89 -4.64
N LEU A 40 -7.34 12.84 -4.46
CA LEU A 40 -8.28 12.68 -3.34
C LEU A 40 -7.63 11.94 -2.17
N GLU A 41 -6.83 10.92 -2.47
CA GLU A 41 -6.15 10.06 -1.51
C GLU A 41 -4.86 9.52 -2.13
N PHE A 42 -3.88 9.14 -1.30
CA PHE A 42 -2.66 8.48 -1.77
C PHE A 42 -2.27 7.30 -0.88
N PHE A 43 -1.55 6.34 -1.46
CA PHE A 43 -1.13 5.12 -0.78
C PHE A 43 0.36 4.83 -1.05
N GLY A 44 0.99 4.12 -0.12
CA GLY A 44 2.43 3.85 -0.13
C GLY A 44 3.27 5.13 -0.11
N ASP A 45 4.30 5.18 -0.95
CA ASP A 45 5.16 6.38 -1.14
C ASP A 45 4.56 7.39 -2.14
N GLY A 46 3.25 7.32 -2.37
CA GLY A 46 2.54 8.07 -3.41
C GLY A 46 2.51 7.34 -4.76
N THR A 47 3.02 6.11 -4.85
CA THR A 47 2.95 5.29 -6.08
C THR A 47 1.50 5.13 -6.55
N PHE A 48 0.55 4.93 -5.64
CA PHE A 48 -0.87 4.83 -5.96
C PHE A 48 -1.63 6.03 -5.42
N GLN A 49 -2.52 6.57 -6.23
CA GLN A 49 -3.29 7.77 -5.90
C GLN A 49 -4.72 7.64 -6.42
N ILE A 50 -5.71 8.04 -5.63
CA ILE A 50 -7.07 8.21 -6.14
C ILE A 50 -7.17 9.63 -6.68
N TYR A 51 -7.47 9.78 -7.96
CA TYR A 51 -7.68 11.09 -8.59
C TYR A 51 -9.16 11.39 -8.72
N ARG A 52 -9.53 12.65 -8.49
CA ARG A 52 -10.78 13.21 -9.01
C ARG A 52 -10.69 13.08 -10.53
N GLY A 53 -11.75 12.58 -11.17
CA GLY A 53 -11.77 12.41 -12.63
C GLY A 53 -11.46 13.72 -13.38
N GLY A 54 -11.14 13.63 -14.67
CA GLY A 54 -10.61 14.74 -15.47
C GLY A 54 -11.58 15.92 -15.65
N GLY A 55 -12.87 15.73 -15.33
CA GLY A 55 -13.92 16.74 -15.46
C GLY A 55 -14.88 16.81 -14.27
N ALA A 56 -15.69 17.87 -14.23
CA ALA A 56 -16.75 18.01 -13.25
C ALA A 56 -17.78 16.87 -13.41
N GLY A 57 -17.93 16.04 -12.38
CA GLY A 57 -18.83 14.88 -12.40
C GLY A 57 -18.21 13.61 -12.95
N GLU A 58 -16.94 13.62 -13.37
CA GLU A 58 -16.25 12.37 -13.70
C GLU A 58 -15.91 11.58 -12.43
N PRO A 59 -16.09 10.25 -12.46
CA PRO A 59 -15.89 9.43 -11.28
C PRO A 59 -14.40 9.35 -10.93
N PRO A 60 -14.05 9.11 -9.65
CA PRO A 60 -12.66 8.97 -9.25
C PRO A 60 -11.99 7.74 -9.88
N ILE A 61 -10.70 7.81 -10.12
CA ILE A 61 -9.90 6.67 -10.64
C ILE A 61 -8.77 6.32 -9.66
N LEU A 62 -8.37 5.05 -9.62
CA LEU A 62 -7.11 4.65 -8.98
C LEU A 62 -6.00 4.71 -10.03
N TYR A 63 -5.05 5.61 -9.81
CA TYR A 63 -3.88 5.82 -10.63
C TYR A 63 -2.64 5.13 -10.02
N THR A 64 -1.71 4.69 -10.85
CA THR A 64 -0.38 4.20 -10.45
C THR A 64 0.74 4.88 -11.23
N HIS A 65 1.83 5.21 -10.54
CA HIS A 65 3.08 5.69 -11.13
C HIS A 65 4.06 4.55 -11.49
N GLN A 66 3.60 3.30 -11.44
CA GLN A 66 4.39 2.15 -11.87
C GLN A 66 4.53 2.13 -13.41
N ILE A 67 5.77 2.06 -13.88
CA ILE A 67 6.11 2.13 -15.31
C ILE A 67 5.47 0.97 -16.11
N GLU A 68 5.32 -0.20 -15.48
CA GLU A 68 4.86 -1.43 -16.14
C GLU A 68 3.34 -1.61 -16.12
N ALA A 69 2.60 -0.72 -15.46
CA ALA A 69 1.15 -0.79 -15.34
C ALA A 69 0.48 0.29 -16.20
N PRO A 70 -0.78 0.09 -16.65
CA PRO A 70 -1.56 1.21 -17.13
C PRO A 70 -1.65 2.24 -16.01
N ASN A 71 -1.42 3.50 -16.36
CA ASN A 71 -1.51 4.63 -15.44
C ASN A 71 -2.80 4.60 -14.61
N THR A 72 -3.92 4.20 -15.23
CA THR A 72 -5.16 3.90 -14.52
C THR A 72 -5.25 2.41 -14.21
N VAL A 73 -5.29 2.07 -12.92
CA VAL A 73 -5.43 0.71 -12.40
C VAL A 73 -6.90 0.29 -12.33
N ILE A 74 -7.76 1.19 -11.87
CA ILE A 74 -9.20 0.96 -11.83
C ILE A 74 -9.97 2.23 -12.12
N ASP A 75 -10.97 2.10 -12.99
CA ASP A 75 -11.93 3.17 -13.26
C ASP A 75 -13.02 3.18 -12.19
N ASN A 76 -13.57 4.38 -11.96
CA ASN A 76 -14.75 4.61 -11.14
C ASN A 76 -14.66 3.91 -9.78
N VAL A 77 -13.75 4.40 -8.94
CA VAL A 77 -13.61 3.96 -7.56
C VAL A 77 -14.90 4.29 -6.80
N LEU A 78 -15.64 3.24 -6.46
CA LEU A 78 -16.91 3.33 -5.73
C LEU A 78 -16.66 3.45 -4.23
N SER A 79 -15.72 2.66 -3.71
CA SER A 79 -15.37 2.66 -2.29
C SER A 79 -13.98 2.11 -2.05
N TYR A 80 -13.38 2.47 -0.92
CA TYR A 80 -12.12 1.90 -0.47
C TYR A 80 -12.05 1.80 1.06
N LYS A 81 -11.18 0.92 1.56
CA LYS A 81 -10.87 0.77 2.99
C LYS A 81 -9.39 0.46 3.15
N ILE A 82 -8.81 1.02 4.21
CA ILE A 82 -7.45 0.72 4.64
C ILE A 82 -7.53 -0.20 5.87
N GLU A 83 -6.83 -1.34 5.84
CA GLU A 83 -6.58 -2.19 7.01
C GLU A 83 -5.08 -2.43 7.13
N GLU A 84 -4.48 -1.89 8.19
CA GLU A 84 -3.02 -1.84 8.37
C GLU A 84 -2.35 -1.21 7.14
N ASN A 85 -1.53 -1.97 6.40
CA ASN A 85 -0.88 -1.50 5.18
C ASN A 85 -1.61 -1.91 3.90
N ILE A 86 -2.74 -2.61 4.02
CA ILE A 86 -3.50 -3.11 2.87
C ILE A 86 -4.66 -2.16 2.55
N VAL A 87 -4.75 -1.77 1.29
CA VAL A 87 -5.84 -0.96 0.76
C VAL A 87 -6.71 -1.83 -0.14
N TYR A 88 -7.99 -1.90 0.20
CA TYR A 88 -9.02 -2.59 -0.56
C TYR A 88 -9.81 -1.54 -1.34
N VAL A 89 -9.87 -1.67 -2.66
CA VAL A 89 -10.59 -0.73 -3.53
C VAL A 89 -11.62 -1.49 -4.35
N VAL A 90 -12.86 -1.01 -4.34
CA VAL A 90 -13.94 -1.46 -5.22
C VAL A 90 -14.09 -0.42 -6.32
N GLY A 91 -13.95 -0.84 -7.57
CA GLY A 91 -14.25 -0.01 -8.73
C GLY A 91 -15.30 -0.64 -9.62
N GLU A 92 -15.75 0.08 -10.63
CA GLU A 92 -16.80 -0.38 -11.55
C GLU A 92 -16.44 -1.69 -12.26
N ASN A 93 -15.17 -1.88 -12.59
CA ASN A 93 -14.69 -3.02 -13.39
C ASN A 93 -13.88 -4.06 -12.61
N GLY A 94 -13.88 -4.00 -11.27
CA GLY A 94 -13.23 -5.02 -10.46
C GLY A 94 -12.83 -4.58 -9.06
N PHE A 95 -11.85 -5.28 -8.52
CA PHE A 95 -11.41 -5.17 -7.14
C PHE A 95 -9.90 -5.14 -7.07
N ILE A 96 -9.36 -4.25 -6.24
CA ILE A 96 -7.93 -4.12 -5.99
C ILE A 96 -7.65 -4.43 -4.52
N LYS A 97 -6.66 -5.28 -4.29
CA LYS A 97 -5.97 -5.38 -3.01
C LYS A 97 -4.55 -4.89 -3.20
N LEU A 98 -4.21 -3.80 -2.53
CA LEU A 98 -2.95 -3.09 -2.65
C LEU A 98 -2.19 -3.19 -1.33
N ASP A 99 -0.89 -3.47 -1.38
CA ASP A 99 0.01 -3.39 -0.24
C ASP A 99 0.85 -2.12 -0.33
N SER A 100 0.57 -1.18 0.58
CA SER A 100 1.22 0.13 0.65
C SER A 100 2.67 0.04 1.12
N SER A 101 3.05 -1.04 1.79
CA SER A 101 4.43 -1.25 2.26
C SER A 101 5.36 -1.62 1.11
N THR A 102 4.83 -2.38 0.15
CA THR A 102 5.60 -2.96 -0.97
C THR A 102 5.31 -2.27 -2.29
N ASN A 103 4.33 -1.36 -2.33
CA ASN A 103 3.83 -0.74 -3.56
C ASN A 103 3.44 -1.80 -4.61
N THR A 104 2.78 -2.88 -4.19
CA THR A 104 2.26 -3.91 -5.10
C THR A 104 0.74 -4.01 -5.00
N TYR A 105 0.10 -4.55 -6.03
CA TYR A 105 -1.33 -4.79 -6.00
C TYR A 105 -1.71 -6.04 -6.79
N GLU A 106 -2.83 -6.64 -6.42
CA GLU A 106 -3.54 -7.62 -7.24
C GLU A 106 -4.89 -7.05 -7.67
N GLN A 107 -5.19 -7.19 -8.96
CA GLN A 107 -6.49 -6.84 -9.54
C GLN A 107 -7.22 -8.09 -9.96
N LYS A 108 -8.49 -8.22 -9.57
CA LYS A 108 -9.34 -9.31 -10.03
C LYS A 108 -10.72 -8.79 -10.41
N LYS A 109 -11.31 -9.41 -11.42
CA LYS A 109 -12.67 -9.08 -11.88
C LYS A 109 -13.74 -9.57 -10.91
N ARG A 110 -13.50 -10.68 -10.22
CA ARG A 110 -14.47 -11.29 -9.30
C ARG A 110 -13.89 -11.35 -7.89
N ILE A 111 -14.69 -10.90 -6.94
CA ILE A 111 -14.45 -11.05 -5.51
C ILE A 111 -14.24 -12.52 -5.08
N SER A 112 -14.82 -13.49 -5.80
CA SER A 112 -14.62 -14.93 -5.56
C SER A 112 -13.17 -15.38 -5.71
N ASP A 113 -12.36 -14.62 -6.45
CA ASP A 113 -10.98 -14.98 -6.80
C ASP A 113 -9.99 -14.53 -5.70
N PHE A 114 -10.49 -13.85 -4.66
CA PHE A 114 -9.75 -13.52 -3.45
C PHE A 114 -9.98 -14.55 -2.33
N THR A 115 -9.11 -14.49 -1.32
CA THR A 115 -9.24 -15.28 -0.10
C THR A 115 -10.55 -14.96 0.62
N SER A 116 -11.04 -15.88 1.45
CA SER A 116 -12.28 -15.67 2.22
C SER A 116 -12.21 -14.43 3.12
N LYS A 117 -11.04 -14.12 3.68
CA LYS A 117 -10.82 -12.94 4.53
C LYS A 117 -10.98 -11.65 3.72
N ASP A 118 -10.30 -11.55 2.59
CA ASP A 118 -10.36 -10.37 1.72
C ASP A 118 -11.78 -10.16 1.18
N ARG A 119 -12.46 -11.26 0.83
CA ARG A 119 -13.86 -11.25 0.38
C ARG A 119 -14.81 -10.65 1.40
N GLU A 120 -14.62 -10.96 2.69
CA GLU A 120 -15.45 -10.39 3.75
C GLU A 120 -15.31 -8.87 3.80
N ILE A 121 -14.10 -8.35 3.59
CA ILE A 121 -13.82 -6.91 3.56
C ILE A 121 -14.48 -6.26 2.34
N PHE A 122 -14.34 -6.87 1.16
CA PHE A 122 -14.97 -6.36 -0.06
C PHE A 122 -16.50 -6.37 0.02
N ASN A 123 -17.12 -7.40 0.60
CA ASN A 123 -18.58 -7.43 0.79
C ASN A 123 -19.05 -6.24 1.65
N LYS A 124 -18.38 -5.98 2.78
CA LYS A 124 -18.69 -4.82 3.64
C LYS A 124 -18.53 -3.48 2.92
N LEU A 125 -17.62 -3.39 1.94
CA LEU A 125 -17.42 -2.20 1.12
C LEU A 125 -18.51 -1.99 0.07
N MET A 126 -19.19 -3.05 -0.37
CA MET A 126 -20.27 -3.00 -1.37
C MET A 126 -21.66 -2.82 -0.74
N GLU A 127 -21.81 -3.05 0.56
CA GLU A 127 -23.09 -2.89 1.29
C GLU A 127 -23.37 -1.44 1.74
N LYS A 128 -22.46 -0.50 1.45
CA LYS A 128 -22.60 0.93 1.75
C LYS A 128 -23.40 1.67 0.69
#